data_AF-A0A816UBH2-F1
#
_entry.id   AF-A0A816UBH2-F1
#
_cell.length_a   1.000
_cell.length_b   1.000
_cell.length_c   1.000
_cell.angle_alpha   90.00
_cell.angle_beta   90.00
_cell.angle_gamma   90.00
#
_symmetry.space_group_name_H-M   'P 1'
#
loop_
_entity.id
_entity.type
_entity.pdbx_description
1 polymer ?
#
loop_
_entity_poly.entity_id
_entity_poly.type
_entity_poly.pdbx_seq_one_letter_code
_entity_poly.pdbx_strand_id
1 'polypeptide(L)' 'AEILDVLLRLGEWELQSISREANKCAFLIARSVTKEQRLQSYVAQGEPEWLRRCLDEDRARR' A
#
# COMPACT_ATOMS: atom_id res chain seq x y z
N ALA A 1 -19.79 -3.75 -2.99
CA ALA A 1 -20.28 -4.27 -4.28
C ALA A 1 -19.79 -3.41 -5.45
N GLU A 2 -19.83 -2.08 -5.36
CA GLU A 2 -19.44 -1.16 -6.46
C GLU A 2 -18.06 -1.41 -7.09
N ILE A 3 -17.01 -1.68 -6.29
CA ILE A 3 -15.67 -1.91 -6.84
C ILE A 3 -15.62 -3.15 -7.74
N LEU A 4 -16.30 -4.23 -7.35
CA LEU A 4 -16.35 -5.47 -8.15
C LEU A 4 -17.10 -5.23 -9.47
N ASP A 5 -18.19 -4.48 -9.46
CA ASP A 5 -18.94 -4.14 -10.68
C ASP A 5 -18.13 -3.28 -11.65
N VAL A 6 -17.26 -2.40 -11.14
CA VAL A 6 -16.32 -1.62 -11.97
C VAL A 6 -15.23 -2.52 -12.55
N LEU A 7 -14.64 -3.38 -11.73
CA LEU A 7 -13.61 -4.31 -12.17
C LEU A 7 -14.14 -5.26 -13.25
N LEU A 8 -15.36 -5.80 -13.10
CA LEU A 8 -16.01 -6.65 -14.10
C LEU A 8 -16.20 -5.99 -15.47
N ARG A 9 -16.16 -4.65 -15.56
CA ARG A 9 -16.22 -3.90 -16.82
C ARG A 9 -14.83 -3.69 -17.44
N LEU A 10 -13.76 -3.90 -16.69
CA LEU A 10 -12.40 -3.93 -17.23
C LEU A 10 -12.19 -5.29 -17.90
N GLY A 11 -11.71 -5.28 -19.14
CA GLY A 11 -11.55 -6.50 -19.94
C GLY A 11 -10.66 -7.55 -19.29
N GLU A 12 -9.67 -7.12 -18.51
CA GLU A 12 -8.78 -8.00 -17.75
C GLU A 12 -8.52 -7.41 -16.36
N TRP A 13 -8.83 -8.17 -15.32
CA TRP A 13 -8.44 -7.91 -13.95
C TRP A 13 -8.32 -9.23 -13.19
N GLU A 14 -7.52 -9.25 -12.14
CA GLU A 14 -7.43 -10.37 -11.22
C GLU A 14 -7.32 -9.88 -9.78
N LEU A 15 -7.79 -10.70 -8.84
CA LEU A 15 -7.64 -10.46 -7.41
C LEU A 15 -6.72 -11.55 -6.83
N GLN A 16 -5.55 -11.15 -6.37
CA GLN A 16 -4.56 -12.04 -5.79
C GLN A 16 -4.34 -11.73 -4.31
N SER A 17 -4.12 -12.77 -3.51
CA SER A 17 -3.63 -12.63 -2.14
C SER A 17 -2.11 -12.57 -2.16
N ILE A 18 -1.54 -11.45 -1.74
CA ILE A 18 -0.10 -11.23 -1.73
C ILE A 18 0.41 -11.23 -0.28
N SER A 19 1.57 -11.86 -0.04
CA SER A 19 2.20 -11.83 1.28
C SER A 19 2.59 -10.42 1.70
N ARG A 20 2.70 -10.19 3.01
CA ARG A 20 3.11 -8.90 3.56
C ARG A 20 4.49 -8.48 3.04
N GLU A 21 5.40 -9.43 2.88
CA GLU A 21 6.78 -9.21 2.45
C GLU A 21 6.84 -8.79 0.98
N ALA A 22 5.96 -9.37 0.14
CA ALA A 22 5.86 -9.05 -1.28
C ALA A 22 5.12 -7.73 -1.53
N ASN A 23 4.16 -7.35 -0.68
CA ASN A 23 3.45 -6.06 -0.76
C ASN A 23 3.68 -5.18 0.48
N LYS A 24 4.97 -5.04 0.86
CA LYS A 24 5.37 -4.36 2.08
C LYS A 24 4.99 -2.88 2.11
N CYS A 25 5.04 -2.20 0.96
CA CYS A 25 4.65 -0.79 0.85
C CYS A 25 3.18 -0.58 1.24
N ALA A 26 2.25 -1.34 0.63
CA ALA A 26 0.84 -1.21 0.95
C ALA A 26 0.55 -1.55 2.41
N PHE A 27 1.23 -2.56 2.97
CA PHE A 27 1.13 -2.88 4.39
C PHE A 27 1.58 -1.73 5.29
N LEU A 28 2.71 -1.08 5.00
CA LEU A 28 3.23 0.04 5.79
C LEU A 28 2.28 1.24 5.75
N ILE A 29 1.67 1.53 4.59
CA ILE A 29 0.64 2.57 4.45
C ILE A 29 -0.60 2.23 5.29
N ALA A 30 -1.12 1.00 5.17
CA ALA A 30 -2.26 0.57 5.96
C ALA A 30 -1.96 0.65 7.47
N ARG A 31 -0.77 0.25 7.90
CA ARG A 31 -0.32 0.33 9.30
C ARG A 31 -0.21 1.77 9.78
N SER A 32 0.28 2.68 8.93
CA SER A 32 0.46 4.07 9.33
C SER A 32 -0.88 4.73 9.65
N VAL A 33 -1.93 4.42 8.88
CA VAL A 33 -3.29 4.94 9.10
C VAL A 33 -3.96 4.24 10.28
N THR A 34 -3.88 2.91 10.35
CA THR A 34 -4.64 2.11 11.34
C THR A 34 -4.02 2.08 12.73
N LYS A 35 -2.69 2.14 12.84
CA LYS A 35 -1.96 2.00 14.12
C LYS A 35 -1.17 3.24 14.51
N GLU A 36 -0.70 4.01 13.53
CA GLU A 36 0.19 5.15 13.79
C GLU A 36 -0.54 6.50 13.61
N GLN A 37 -1.86 6.47 13.33
CA GLN A 37 -2.73 7.63 13.14
C GLN A 37 -2.24 8.65 12.09
N ARG A 38 -1.42 8.21 11.13
CA ARG A 38 -0.89 9.04 10.03
C ARG A 38 -1.88 9.11 8.87
N LEU A 39 -3.07 9.66 9.13
CA LEU A 39 -4.20 9.70 8.20
C LEU A 39 -3.88 10.36 6.85
N GLN A 40 -2.97 11.34 6.84
CA GLN A 40 -2.56 12.09 5.63
C GLN A 40 -1.70 11.27 4.65
N SER A 41 -1.23 10.08 5.05
CA SER A 41 -0.34 9.24 4.21
C SER A 41 -1.00 8.75 2.93
N TYR A 42 -2.32 8.73 2.85
CA TYR A 42 -3.08 8.23 1.70
C TYR A 42 -3.37 9.29 0.63
N VAL A 43 -3.26 10.59 0.99
CA VAL A 43 -3.62 11.73 0.13
C VAL A 43 -2.38 12.51 -0.33
N ALA A 44 -1.18 12.06 0.04
CA ALA A 44 0.05 12.74 -0.31
C ALA A 44 0.28 12.72 -1.83
N GLN A 45 0.65 13.87 -2.40
CA GLN A 45 0.95 14.05 -3.83
C GLN A 45 2.30 13.40 -4.26
N GLY A 46 2.92 12.64 -3.35
CA GLY A 46 4.17 11.92 -3.51
C GLY A 46 4.35 10.95 -2.35
N GLU A 47 5.43 10.17 -2.37
CA GLU A 47 5.72 9.22 -1.29
C GLU A 47 6.00 9.95 0.04
N PRO A 48 5.35 9.58 1.15
CA PRO A 48 5.66 10.17 2.45
C PRO A 48 7.12 9.91 2.83
N GLU A 49 7.84 10.92 3.33
CA GLU A 49 9.27 10.80 3.65
C GLU A 49 9.55 9.65 4.64
N TRP A 50 8.65 9.44 5.61
CA TRP A 50 8.75 8.34 6.55
C TRP A 50 8.69 6.97 5.87
N LEU A 51 7.89 6.83 4.81
CA LEU A 51 7.73 5.57 4.08
C LEU A 51 8.99 5.27 3.28
N ARG A 52 9.56 6.28 2.63
CA ARG A 52 10.84 6.17 1.93
C ARG A 52 11.94 5.68 2.87
N ARG A 53 12.10 6.31 4.03
CA ARG A 53 13.08 5.88 5.05
C ARG A 53 12.88 4.42 5.48
N CYS A 54 11.64 4.00 5.74
CA CYS A 54 11.35 2.61 6.11
C CYS A 54 11.69 1.60 5.00
N LEU A 55 11.51 1.97 3.73
CA LEU A 55 11.84 1.11 2.59
C LEU A 55 13.35 1.05 2.34
N ASP A 56 14.05 2.17 2.49
CA ASP A 56 15.51 2.23 2.37
C ASP A 56 16.19 1.40 3.47
N GLU A 57 15.70 1.48 4.71
CA GLU A 57 16.16 0.61 5.81
C GLU A 57 15.91 -0.88 5.52
N ASP A 58 14.78 -1.21 4.90
CA ASP A 58 14.49 -2.60 4.54
C ASP A 58 15.41 -3.10 3.43
N ARG A 59 15.67 -2.25 2.43
CA ARG A 59 16.60 -2.55 1.34
C ARG A 59 18.02 -2.78 1.87
N ALA A 60 18.47 -1.98 2.83
CA ALA A 60 19.78 -2.12 3.44
C ALA A 60 19.95 -3.38 4.31
N ARG A 61 18.85 -4.03 4.71
CA ARG A 61 18.84 -5.27 5.51
C ARG A 61 18.75 -6.55 4.67
N ARG A 62 18.60 -6.42 3.35
CA ARG A 62 18.57 -7.52 2.38
C ARG A 62 19.91 -7.61 1.67
#